data_AF-A0A6P0I838-F1
#
_entry.id   AF-A0A6P0I838-F1
#
_cell.length_a   1.000
_cell.length_b   1.000
_cell.length_c   1.000
_cell.angle_alpha   90.00
_cell.angle_beta   90.00
_cell.angle_gamma   90.00
#
_symmetry.space_group_name_H-M   'P 1'
#
loop_
_entity.id
_entity.type
_entity.pdbx_description
1 polymer ?
#
loop_
_entity_poly.entity_id
_entity_poly.type
_entity_poly.pdbx_seq_one_letter_code
_entity_poly.pdbx_strand_id
1 'polypeptide(L)'
;MSVSRSTLRTWRIYGRIATYCLIVIAGVGGYALAHLDAIVLEIGLVSFFALLLVVWYLAERHTQDAVISYEYRESWAAENEFNSLYERSPIAYLSVGTNGSIKRANPAAVHLLGETLDTVTSRNWLQYID
;
A
#
# COMPACT_ATOMS: atom_id res chain seq x y z
N MET A 1 -5.77 -22.97 7.87
CA MET A 1 -4.86 -22.13 7.05
C MET A 1 -5.42 -22.03 5.64
N SER A 2 -6.12 -20.95 5.31
CA SER A 2 -6.69 -20.72 3.97
C SER A 2 -5.66 -19.98 3.10
N VAL A 3 -5.04 -20.68 2.17
CA VAL A 3 -4.13 -20.11 1.17
C VAL A 3 -4.93 -19.10 0.33
N SER A 4 -4.58 -17.81 0.43
CA SER A 4 -5.34 -16.75 -0.23
C SER A 4 -5.15 -16.83 -1.75
N ARG A 5 -6.22 -16.55 -2.52
CA ARG A 5 -6.23 -16.66 -3.99
C ARG A 5 -5.14 -15.83 -4.69
N SER A 6 -4.56 -14.84 -4.02
CA SER A 6 -3.45 -14.05 -4.55
C SER A 6 -2.16 -14.87 -4.67
N THR A 7 -1.84 -15.72 -3.69
CA THR A 7 -0.63 -16.56 -3.69
C THR A 7 -0.60 -17.56 -4.85
N LEU A 8 -1.74 -18.18 -5.17
CA LEU A 8 -1.89 -19.09 -6.32
C LEU A 8 -1.65 -18.39 -7.67
N ARG A 9 -1.98 -17.10 -7.78
CA ARG A 9 -1.75 -16.32 -9.00
C ARG A 9 -0.27 -15.99 -9.16
N THR A 10 0.41 -15.64 -8.07
CA THR A 10 1.85 -15.36 -8.06
C THR A 10 2.66 -16.61 -8.44
N TRP A 11 2.29 -17.78 -7.90
CA TRP A 11 2.94 -19.06 -8.26
C TRP A 11 2.84 -19.40 -9.75
N ARG A 12 1.71 -19.08 -10.42
CA ARG A 12 1.57 -19.31 -11.87
C ARG A 12 2.42 -18.36 -12.70
N ILE A 13 2.64 -17.13 -12.24
CA ILE A 13 3.51 -16.15 -12.91
C ILE A 13 4.98 -16.60 -12.79
N TYR A 14 5.43 -16.94 -11.58
CA TYR A 14 6.78 -17.46 -11.37
C TYR A 14 7.03 -18.77 -12.14
N GLY A 15 6.04 -19.67 -12.17
CA GLY A 15 6.11 -20.90 -12.96
C GLY A 15 6.32 -20.64 -14.46
N ARG A 16 5.56 -19.70 -15.05
CA ARG A 16 5.71 -19.34 -16.47
C ARG A 16 7.07 -18.73 -16.77
N ILE A 17 7.55 -17.83 -15.91
CA ILE A 17 8.86 -17.21 -16.06
C ILE A 17 9.97 -18.26 -15.98
N ALA A 18 9.91 -19.18 -15.01
CA ALA A 18 10.87 -20.27 -14.89
C ALA A 18 10.90 -21.18 -16.13
N THR A 19 9.72 -21.45 -16.73
CA THR A 19 9.65 -22.19 -18.00
C THR A 19 10.33 -21.44 -19.14
N TYR A 20 10.13 -20.13 -19.26
CA TYR A 20 10.82 -19.32 -20.27
C TYR A 20 12.34 -19.29 -20.05
N CYS A 21 12.80 -19.16 -18.80
CA CYS A 21 14.22 -19.26 -18.48
C CYS A 21 14.80 -20.61 -18.93
N LEU A 22 14.13 -21.72 -18.61
CA LEU A 22 14.56 -23.07 -18.98
C LEU A 22 14.64 -23.27 -20.49
N ILE A 23 13.67 -22.75 -21.25
CA ILE A 23 13.68 -22.82 -22.71
C ILE A 23 14.86 -22.03 -23.30
N VAL A 24 15.12 -20.84 -22.77
CA VAL A 24 16.25 -20.00 -23.23
C VAL A 24 17.59 -20.66 -22.90
N ILE A 25 17.77 -21.18 -21.68
CA ILE A 25 18.99 -21.88 -21.28
C ILE A 25 19.20 -23.13 -22.14
N ALA A 26 18.15 -23.92 -22.38
CA ALA A 26 18.24 -25.13 -23.19
C ALA A 26 18.56 -24.82 -24.66
N GLY A 27 17.95 -23.76 -25.22
CA GLY A 27 18.18 -23.32 -26.60
C GLY A 27 19.61 -22.79 -26.80
N VAL A 28 20.07 -21.92 -25.91
CA VAL A 28 21.43 -21.35 -25.95
C VAL A 28 22.48 -22.43 -25.67
N GLY A 29 22.26 -23.29 -24.67
CA GLY A 29 23.17 -24.38 -24.32
C GLY A 29 23.27 -25.43 -25.43
N GLY A 30 22.14 -25.79 -26.07
CA GLY A 30 22.14 -26.71 -27.21
C GLY A 30 22.86 -26.13 -28.43
N TYR A 31 22.70 -24.84 -28.69
CA TYR A 31 23.37 -24.15 -29.79
C TYR A 31 24.88 -24.01 -29.54
N ALA A 32 25.29 -23.68 -28.31
CA ALA A 32 26.70 -23.59 -27.90
C ALA A 32 27.42 -24.95 -27.87
N LEU A 33 26.70 -26.05 -27.59
CA LEU A 33 27.26 -27.40 -27.71
C LEU A 33 27.48 -27.82 -29.18
N ALA A 34 26.65 -27.31 -30.09
CA ALA A 34 26.79 -27.57 -31.53
C ALA A 34 27.87 -26.71 -32.20
N HIS A 35 28.13 -25.51 -31.67
CA HIS A 35 29.14 -24.58 -32.18
C HIS A 35 30.05 -24.16 -31.02
N LEU A 36 31.27 -24.74 -30.96
CA LEU A 36 32.31 -24.48 -29.95
C LEU A 36 32.99 -23.11 -30.13
N ASP A 37 32.21 -22.05 -30.33
CA ASP A 37 32.70 -20.68 -30.47
C ASP A 37 32.52 -19.93 -29.14
N ALA A 38 33.63 -19.51 -28.53
CA ALA A 38 33.65 -18.83 -27.23
C ALA A 38 32.71 -17.60 -27.16
N ILE A 39 32.52 -16.91 -28.29
CA ILE A 39 31.65 -15.73 -28.42
C ILE A 39 30.18 -16.08 -28.15
N VAL A 40 29.71 -17.26 -28.59
CA VAL A 40 28.30 -17.69 -28.42
C VAL A 40 27.99 -17.95 -26.94
N LEU A 41 28.96 -18.49 -26.19
CA LEU A 41 28.85 -18.73 -24.75
C LEU A 41 28.75 -17.42 -23.95
N GLU A 42 29.55 -16.42 -24.30
CA GLU A 42 29.52 -15.11 -23.63
C GLU A 42 28.18 -14.39 -23.82
N ILE A 43 27.65 -14.36 -25.05
CA ILE A 43 26.35 -13.74 -25.35
C ILE A 43 25.22 -14.45 -24.59
N GLY A 44 25.29 -15.78 -24.51
CA GLY A 44 24.35 -16.61 -23.76
C GLY A 44 24.30 -16.28 -22.27
N LEU A 45 25.46 -16.15 -21.64
CA LEU A 45 25.57 -15.78 -20.23
C LEU A 45 25.04 -14.38 -19.95
N VAL A 46 25.43 -13.39 -20.77
CA VAL A 46 24.95 -12.00 -20.61
C VAL A 46 23.42 -11.94 -20.73
N SER A 47 22.85 -12.63 -21.71
CA SER A 47 21.40 -12.68 -21.90
C SER A 47 20.68 -13.36 -20.74
N PHE A 48 21.27 -14.42 -20.17
CA PHE A 48 20.74 -15.11 -19.00
C PHE A 48 20.73 -14.21 -17.76
N PHE A 49 21.84 -13.53 -17.47
CA PHE A 49 21.92 -12.60 -16.35
C PHE A 49 20.99 -11.40 -16.51
N ALA A 50 20.88 -10.85 -17.72
CA ALA A 50 19.95 -9.76 -18.01
C ALA A 50 18.49 -10.19 -17.75
N LEU A 51 18.11 -11.39 -18.18
CA LEU A 51 16.77 -11.92 -17.94
C LEU A 51 16.51 -12.17 -16.45
N LEU A 52 17.51 -12.68 -15.71
CA LEU A 52 17.43 -12.85 -14.26
C LEU A 52 17.21 -11.51 -13.54
N LEU A 53 17.93 -10.45 -13.92
CA LEU A 53 17.78 -9.12 -13.35
C LEU A 53 16.40 -8.53 -13.63
N VAL A 54 15.87 -8.71 -14.84
CA VAL A 54 14.53 -8.26 -15.20
C VAL A 54 13.47 -8.98 -14.35
N VAL A 55 13.62 -10.30 -14.17
CA VAL A 55 12.71 -11.09 -13.32
C VAL A 55 12.79 -10.64 -11.87
N TRP A 56 13.99 -10.44 -11.33
CA TRP A 56 14.19 -9.91 -9.98
C TRP A 56 13.51 -8.55 -9.80
N TYR A 57 13.75 -7.62 -10.73
CA TYR A 57 13.17 -6.27 -10.70
C TYR A 57 11.64 -6.29 -10.72
N LEU A 58 11.04 -7.15 -11.54
CA LEU A 58 9.58 -7.31 -11.58
C LEU A 58 9.04 -7.94 -10.30
N ALA A 59 9.74 -8.92 -9.73
CA ALA A 59 9.37 -9.54 -8.46
C ALA A 59 9.35 -8.52 -7.32
N GLU A 60 10.40 -7.69 -7.23
CA GLU A 60 10.54 -6.67 -6.21
C GLU A 60 9.45 -5.59 -6.31
N ARG A 61 9.14 -5.15 -7.54
CA ARG A 61 8.06 -4.19 -7.77
C ARG A 61 6.70 -4.68 -7.25
N HIS A 62 6.41 -5.98 -7.40
CA HIS A 62 5.16 -6.55 -6.89
C HIS A 62 5.08 -6.61 -5.36
N THR A 63 6.21 -6.65 -4.66
CA THR A 63 6.21 -6.64 -3.19
C THR A 63 5.90 -5.26 -2.62
N GLN A 64 6.37 -4.20 -3.28
CA GLN A 64 6.19 -2.82 -2.81
C GLN A 64 4.74 -2.37 -2.85
N ASP A 65 4.01 -2.73 -3.92
CA ASP A 65 2.58 -2.39 -4.05
C ASP A 65 1.72 -3.02 -2.94
N ALA A 66 2.12 -4.19 -2.45
CA ALA A 66 1.41 -4.86 -1.37
C ALA A 66 1.57 -4.10 -0.04
N VAL A 67 2.79 -3.66 0.29
CA VAL A 67 3.10 -2.97 1.56
C VAL A 67 2.32 -1.67 1.70
N ILE A 68 2.31 -0.85 0.64
CA ILE A 68 1.62 0.44 0.61
C ILE A 68 0.12 0.25 0.94
N SER A 69 -0.51 -0.81 0.40
CA SER A 69 -1.93 -1.07 0.64
C SER A 69 -2.26 -1.45 2.09
N TYR A 70 -1.33 -2.05 2.83
CA TYR A 70 -1.55 -2.39 4.24
C TYR A 70 -1.50 -1.16 5.13
N GLU A 71 -0.51 -0.30 4.91
CA GLU A 71 -0.33 0.92 5.70
C GLU A 71 -1.51 1.89 5.50
N TYR A 72 -1.98 2.06 4.26
CA TYR A 72 -3.20 2.82 4.01
C TYR A 72 -4.45 2.20 4.65
N ARG A 73 -4.54 0.87 4.71
CA ARG A 73 -5.69 0.19 5.34
C ARG A 73 -5.71 0.36 6.85
N GLU A 74 -4.55 0.29 7.51
CA GLU A 74 -4.46 0.50 8.96
C GLU A 74 -4.79 1.94 9.33
N SER A 75 -4.21 2.92 8.61
CA SER A 75 -4.51 4.33 8.82
C SER A 75 -5.99 4.64 8.57
N TRP A 76 -6.55 4.14 7.48
CA TRP A 76 -7.96 4.38 7.15
C TRP A 76 -8.90 3.68 8.13
N ALA A 77 -8.61 2.44 8.54
CA ALA A 77 -9.42 1.73 9.54
C ALA A 77 -9.40 2.45 10.90
N ALA A 78 -8.23 2.89 11.36
CA ALA A 78 -8.09 3.61 12.62
C ALA A 78 -8.81 4.98 12.58
N GLU A 79 -8.67 5.74 11.49
CA GLU A 79 -9.37 7.03 11.34
C GLU A 79 -10.89 6.83 11.28
N ASN A 80 -11.36 5.79 10.59
CA ASN A 80 -12.79 5.52 10.48
C ASN A 80 -13.40 5.02 11.80
N GLU A 81 -12.65 4.20 12.54
CA GLU A 81 -13.02 3.78 13.89
C GLU A 81 -13.06 4.98 14.85
N PHE A 82 -12.04 5.84 14.83
CA PHE A 82 -12.01 7.08 15.59
C PHE A 82 -13.20 7.98 15.25
N ASN A 83 -13.47 8.24 13.97
CA ASN A 83 -14.57 9.10 13.54
C ASN A 83 -15.93 8.52 13.95
N SER A 84 -16.13 7.20 13.83
CA SER A 84 -17.35 6.54 14.29
C SER A 84 -17.57 6.70 15.80
N LEU A 85 -16.52 6.51 16.61
CA LEU A 85 -16.59 6.70 18.06
C LEU A 85 -16.79 8.18 18.44
N TYR A 86 -16.12 9.08 17.74
CA TYR A 86 -16.22 10.52 17.94
C TYR A 86 -17.64 11.03 17.66
N GLU A 87 -18.23 10.61 16.53
CA GLU A 87 -19.58 11.00 16.10
C GLU A 87 -20.69 10.44 17.00
N ARG A 88 -20.55 9.19 17.44
CA ARG A 88 -21.57 8.50 18.27
C ARG A 88 -21.38 8.72 19.77
N SER A 89 -20.31 9.39 20.18
CA SER A 89 -20.05 9.65 21.59
C SER A 89 -21.17 10.50 22.20
N PRO A 90 -21.77 10.08 23.32
CA PRO A 90 -22.74 10.89 24.05
C PRO A 90 -22.07 12.04 24.82
N ILE A 91 -20.74 12.03 24.93
CA ILE A 91 -19.96 13.09 25.59
C ILE A 91 -19.57 14.12 24.55
N ALA A 92 -19.78 15.39 24.87
CA ALA A 92 -19.37 16.53 24.05
C ALA A 92 -17.84 16.64 23.98
N TYR A 93 -17.29 16.53 22.77
CA TYR A 93 -15.87 16.73 22.48
C TYR A 93 -15.67 17.97 21.61
N LEU A 94 -14.73 18.81 22.05
CA LEU A 94 -14.28 20.00 21.33
C LEU A 94 -12.75 19.91 21.21
N SER A 95 -12.25 19.95 19.99
CA SER A 95 -10.82 20.09 19.72
C SER A 95 -10.51 21.56 19.50
N VAL A 96 -9.66 22.12 20.34
CA VAL A 96 -9.30 23.54 20.33
C VAL A 96 -7.86 23.71 19.88
N GLY A 97 -7.62 24.65 18.96
CA GLY A 97 -6.29 25.04 18.52
C GLY A 97 -5.53 25.83 19.58
N THR A 98 -4.23 26.01 19.38
CA THR A 98 -3.36 26.78 20.30
C THR A 98 -3.77 28.27 20.45
N ASN A 99 -4.51 28.80 19.48
CA ASN A 99 -5.09 30.15 19.46
C ASN A 99 -6.52 30.21 20.03
N GLY A 100 -7.06 29.10 20.56
CA GLY A 100 -8.43 29.03 21.08
C GLY A 100 -9.52 28.85 20.01
N SER A 101 -9.19 28.73 18.72
CA SER A 101 -10.21 28.42 17.70
C SER A 101 -10.65 26.97 17.80
N ILE A 102 -11.95 26.70 17.78
CA ILE A 102 -12.47 25.33 17.73
C ILE A 102 -12.17 24.76 16.33
N LYS A 103 -11.44 23.64 16.26
CA LYS A 103 -11.08 22.96 15.00
C LYS A 103 -12.02 21.81 14.65
N ARG A 104 -12.56 21.12 15.65
CA ARG A 104 -13.53 20.04 15.50
C ARG A 104 -14.47 20.04 16.70
N ALA A 105 -15.74 19.74 16.46
CA ALA A 105 -16.75 19.50 17.49
C ALA A 105 -17.53 18.25 17.10
N ASN A 106 -17.76 17.33 18.04
CA ASN A 106 -18.63 16.19 17.77
C ASN A 106 -20.12 16.58 17.85
N PRO A 107 -21.05 15.76 17.33
CA PRO A 107 -22.47 16.10 17.33
C PRO A 107 -23.04 16.40 18.73
N ALA A 108 -22.58 15.70 19.75
CA ALA A 108 -22.97 15.97 21.14
C ALA A 108 -22.55 17.38 21.61
N ALA A 109 -21.37 17.87 21.22
CA ALA A 109 -20.93 19.23 21.52
C ALA A 109 -21.76 20.29 20.79
N VAL A 110 -22.12 20.04 19.52
CA VAL A 110 -23.00 20.91 18.74
C VAL A 110 -24.38 21.01 19.40
N HIS A 111 -24.94 19.88 19.81
CA HIS A 111 -26.23 19.83 20.52
C HIS A 111 -26.17 20.55 21.87
N LEU A 112 -25.07 20.42 22.61
CA LEU A 112 -24.89 21.06 23.91
C LEU A 112 -24.77 22.59 23.78
N LEU A 113 -24.03 23.06 22.78
CA LEU A 113 -23.84 24.49 22.52
C LEU A 113 -25.06 25.14 21.84
N GLY A 114 -25.97 24.34 21.29
CA GLY A 114 -27.22 24.81 20.68
C GLY A 114 -27.04 25.59 19.37
N GLU A 115 -25.84 25.54 18.78
CA GLU A 115 -25.49 26.21 17.53
C GLU A 115 -25.24 25.19 16.41
N THR A 116 -25.07 25.64 15.17
CA THR A 116 -24.68 24.76 14.05
C THR A 116 -23.19 24.46 14.08
N LEU A 117 -22.79 23.32 13.52
CA LEU A 117 -21.38 22.91 13.45
C LEU A 117 -20.50 24.03 12.86
N ASP A 118 -20.90 24.61 11.72
CA ASP A 118 -20.18 25.70 11.07
C ASP A 118 -19.97 26.91 11.99
N THR A 119 -20.99 27.28 12.76
CA THR A 119 -20.92 28.41 13.70
C THR A 119 -19.94 28.10 14.84
N VAL A 120 -20.04 26.90 15.41
CA VAL A 120 -19.17 26.43 16.51
C VAL A 120 -17.69 26.41 16.09
N THR A 121 -17.37 25.86 14.91
CA THR A 121 -15.97 25.85 14.41
C THR A 121 -15.41 27.22 14.01
N SER A 122 -16.27 28.22 13.81
CA SER A 122 -15.84 29.59 13.48
C SER A 122 -15.56 30.47 14.70
N ARG A 123 -15.95 30.04 15.90
CA ARG A 123 -15.82 30.81 17.14
C ARG A 123 -14.65 30.35 18.00
N ASN A 124 -14.21 31.27 18.86
CA ASN A 124 -13.22 30.96 19.89
C ASN A 124 -13.94 30.32 21.09
N TRP A 125 -13.42 29.22 21.62
CA TRP A 125 -14.06 28.52 22.74
C TRP A 125 -14.23 29.40 23.98
N LEU A 126 -13.35 30.39 24.18
CA LEU A 126 -13.41 31.35 25.28
C LEU A 126 -14.73 32.14 25.31
N GLN A 127 -15.38 32.33 24.16
CA GLN A 127 -16.67 33.06 24.09
C GLN A 127 -17.83 32.32 24.75
N TYR A 128 -17.69 31.03 25.06
CA TYR A 128 -18.76 30.23 25.68
C TYR A 128 -18.63 30.08 27.20
N ILE A 129 -17.54 30.58 27.80
CA ILE A 129 -17.25 30.45 29.24
C ILE A 129 -17.24 31.77 30.01
N ASP A 130 -17.36 32.90 29.32
CA ASP A 130 -17.61 34.23 29.89
C ASP A 130 -19.11 34.44 30.13
#